data_AF-A0A7Y5PWB5-F1
#
_entry.id   AF-A0A7Y5PWB5-F1
#
_cell.length_a   1.000
_cell.length_b   1.000
_cell.length_c   1.000
_cell.angle_alpha   90.00
_cell.angle_beta   90.00
_cell.angle_gamma   90.00
#
_symmetry.space_group_name_H-M   'P 1'
#
loop_
_entity.id
_entity.type
_entity.pdbx_description
1 polymer ?
#
loop_
_entity_poly.entity_id
_entity_poly.type
_entity_poly.pdbx_seq_one_letter_code
_entity_poly.pdbx_strand_id
1 'polypeptide(L)'
;AQARWQESDALVDALAGTGMRGAPRPELARILEALNAAARPFKLALDLPSGLDCDLGTAAGACFRADLTVAFAAQKLGFGHPDARRWTGAVVVADIGVPTRWTSPSGRP
;
A
#
# COMPACT_ATOMS: atom_id res chain seq x y z
N ALA A 1 -18.97 -10.77 18.00
CA ALA A 1 -18.22 -11.84 17.30
C ALA A 1 -16.78 -11.35 17.15
N GLN A 2 -15.80 -12.07 17.70
CA GLN A 2 -14.38 -11.75 17.45
C GLN A 2 -14.18 -11.72 15.93
N ALA A 3 -13.59 -10.65 15.43
CA ALA A 3 -13.49 -10.47 13.99
C ALA A 3 -12.49 -11.52 13.46
N ARG A 4 -13.00 -12.53 12.74
CA ARG A 4 -12.26 -13.74 12.32
C ARG A 4 -10.91 -13.45 11.64
N TRP A 5 -10.74 -12.26 11.07
CA TRP A 5 -9.52 -11.81 10.42
C TRP A 5 -8.33 -11.62 11.36
N GLN A 6 -8.54 -11.49 12.68
CA GLN A 6 -7.43 -11.44 13.65
C GLN A 6 -6.68 -12.78 13.75
N GLU A 7 -7.38 -13.87 13.44
CA GLU A 7 -6.87 -15.24 13.43
C GLU A 7 -6.52 -15.73 12.02
N SER A 8 -6.48 -14.83 11.02
CA SER A 8 -6.00 -15.15 9.68
C SER A 8 -4.48 -15.15 9.61
N ASP A 9 -3.90 -15.95 8.73
CA ASP A 9 -2.43 -15.99 8.57
C ASP A 9 -1.92 -14.78 7.79
N ALA A 10 -2.77 -14.19 6.95
CA ALA A 10 -2.48 -12.97 6.22
C ALA A 10 -3.71 -12.04 6.12
N LEU A 11 -3.42 -10.74 5.99
CA LEU A 11 -4.35 -9.68 5.59
C LEU A 11 -3.86 -9.09 4.27
N VAL A 12 -4.75 -9.04 3.28
CA VAL A 12 -4.45 -8.46 1.96
C VAL A 12 -5.19 -7.15 1.83
N ASP A 13 -4.44 -6.06 1.77
CA ASP A 13 -4.95 -4.73 1.49
C ASP A 13 -5.05 -4.51 -0.02
N ALA A 14 -6.29 -4.43 -0.49
CA ALA A 14 -6.68 -4.02 -1.83
C ALA A 14 -7.86 -3.03 -1.75
N LEU A 15 -7.95 -2.26 -0.65
CA LEU A 15 -9.10 -1.40 -0.37
C LEU A 15 -9.08 -0.13 -1.23
N ALA A 16 -7.89 0.36 -1.59
CA ALA A 16 -7.69 1.50 -2.46
C ALA A 16 -6.29 1.50 -3.09
N GLY A 17 -6.18 2.09 -4.28
CA GLY A 17 -4.92 2.25 -5.00
C GLY A 17 -4.56 3.72 -5.27
N THR A 18 -3.89 3.97 -6.39
CA THR A 18 -3.33 5.29 -6.78
C THR A 18 -4.32 6.44 -6.90
N GLY A 19 -5.63 6.16 -6.95
CA GLY A 19 -6.69 7.16 -7.07
C GLY A 19 -7.03 7.91 -5.77
N MET A 20 -6.50 7.49 -4.62
CA MET A 20 -6.74 8.18 -3.35
C MET A 20 -5.97 9.51 -3.29
N ARG A 21 -6.60 10.54 -2.72
CA ARG A 21 -5.99 11.84 -2.44
C ARG A 21 -6.42 12.30 -1.05
N GLY A 22 -5.48 12.81 -0.25
CA GLY A 22 -5.74 13.27 1.10
C GLY A 22 -6.08 12.16 2.09
N ALA A 23 -6.69 12.52 3.22
CA ALA A 23 -7.01 11.58 4.29
C ALA A 23 -8.16 10.63 3.90
N PRO A 24 -8.12 9.34 4.32
CA PRO A 24 -9.24 8.44 4.11
C PRO A 24 -10.53 8.96 4.75
N ARG A 25 -11.67 8.60 4.16
CA ARG A 25 -12.98 8.83 4.80
C ARG A 25 -13.05 8.10 6.15
N PRO A 26 -13.83 8.59 7.13
CA PRO A 26 -13.89 8.01 8.48
C PRO A 26 -14.19 6.51 8.55
N GLU A 27 -14.95 5.97 7.60
CA GLU A 27 -15.23 4.53 7.50
C GLU A 27 -13.98 3.73 7.14
N LEU A 28 -13.25 4.15 6.10
CA LEU A 28 -12.00 3.51 5.70
C LEU A 28 -10.94 3.69 6.79
N ALA A 29 -10.84 4.87 7.40
CA ALA A 29 -9.90 5.11 8.49
C ALA A 29 -10.06 4.11 9.65
N ARG A 30 -11.30 3.88 10.10
CA ARG A 30 -11.61 2.90 11.15
C ARG A 30 -11.23 1.46 10.74
N ILE A 31 -11.45 1.09 9.48
CA ILE A 31 -11.04 -0.22 8.97
C ILE A 31 -9.52 -0.35 9.01
N LEU A 32 -8.79 0.64 8.50
CA LEU A 32 -7.32 0.63 8.48
C LEU A 32 -6.73 0.55 9.90
N GLU A 33 -7.29 1.30 10.85
CA GLU A 33 -6.90 1.25 12.26
C GLU A 33 -7.12 -0.14 12.87
N ALA A 34 -8.29 -0.74 12.64
CA ALA A 34 -8.61 -2.07 13.12
C ALA A 34 -7.68 -3.16 12.54
N LEU A 35 -7.40 -3.09 11.23
CA LEU A 35 -6.49 -4.02 10.55
C LEU A 35 -5.04 -3.83 11.03
N ASN A 36 -4.60 -2.59 11.24
CA ASN A 36 -3.27 -2.29 11.76
C ASN A 36 -3.07 -2.82 13.18
N ALA A 37 -4.13 -2.87 14.00
CA ALA A 37 -4.09 -3.42 15.35
C ALA A 37 -3.96 -4.96 15.39
N ALA A 38 -4.19 -5.66 14.27
CA ALA A 38 -3.92 -7.10 14.18
C ALA A 38 -2.41 -7.34 14.27
N ALA A 39 -1.95 -8.01 15.33
CA ALA A 39 -0.52 -8.28 15.53
C ALA A 39 -0.04 -9.58 14.86
N ARG A 40 -0.95 -10.54 14.63
CA ARG A 40 -0.61 -11.89 14.16
C ARG A 40 -0.50 -12.04 12.63
N PRO A 41 -1.46 -11.53 11.82
CA PRO A 41 -1.44 -11.80 10.38
C PRO A 41 -0.30 -11.07 9.68
N PHE A 42 0.28 -11.70 8.67
CA PHE A 42 1.17 -11.04 7.72
C PHE A 42 0.38 -10.02 6.88
N LYS A 43 0.86 -8.78 6.79
CA LYS A 43 0.16 -7.68 6.11
C LYS A 43 0.75 -7.43 4.73
N LEU A 44 -0.02 -7.77 3.70
CA LEU A 44 0.34 -7.58 2.30
C LEU A 44 -0.47 -6.44 1.70
N ALA A 45 0.18 -5.44 1.10
CA ALA A 45 -0.50 -4.43 0.29
C ALA A 45 -0.35 -4.74 -1.20
N LEU A 46 -1.44 -4.61 -1.95
CA LEU A 46 -1.44 -4.70 -3.41
C LEU A 46 -1.37 -3.29 -3.99
N ASP A 47 -0.43 -3.08 -4.89
CA ASP A 47 -0.11 -1.82 -5.56
C ASP A 47 0.47 -0.72 -4.66
N LEU A 48 -0.28 -0.34 -3.61
CA LEU A 48 -0.01 0.74 -2.66
C LEU A 48 -0.73 0.42 -1.34
N PRO A 49 -0.13 0.68 -0.15
CA PRO A 49 -0.89 0.66 1.09
C PRO A 49 -2.03 1.69 1.04
N SER A 50 -3.25 1.26 1.34
CA SER A 50 -4.43 2.12 1.41
C SER A 50 -4.22 3.24 2.42
N GLY A 51 -4.41 4.49 1.98
CA GLY A 51 -4.17 5.69 2.79
C GLY A 51 -2.81 6.35 2.57
N LEU A 52 -1.92 5.73 1.78
CA LEU A 52 -0.66 6.34 1.36
C LEU A 52 -0.90 7.22 0.14
N ASP A 53 -0.25 8.39 0.09
CA ASP A 53 -0.18 9.18 -1.13
C ASP A 53 0.87 8.57 -2.07
N CYS A 54 0.42 8.21 -3.27
CA CYS A 54 1.22 7.52 -4.29
C CYS A 54 2.45 8.33 -4.75
N ASP A 55 2.34 9.65 -4.75
CA ASP A 55 3.37 10.54 -5.30
C ASP A 55 4.27 11.09 -4.20
N LEU A 56 3.69 11.44 -3.05
CA LEU A 56 4.40 12.05 -1.93
C LEU A 56 5.02 11.04 -0.97
N GLY A 57 4.49 9.82 -0.88
CA GLY A 57 4.98 8.81 0.07
C GLY A 57 4.64 9.10 1.54
N THR A 58 3.68 10.00 1.76
CA THR A 58 3.17 10.39 3.07
C THR A 58 1.69 10.04 3.19
N ALA A 59 1.19 9.93 4.41
CA ALA A 59 -0.22 9.66 4.69
C ALA A 59 -0.81 10.87 5.42
N ALA A 60 -1.92 11.40 4.92
CA ALA A 60 -2.64 12.52 5.55
C ALA A 60 -3.57 12.08 6.71
N GLY A 61 -3.60 10.78 7.03
CA GLY A 61 -4.43 10.20 8.08
C GLY A 61 -4.08 8.73 8.31
N ALA A 62 -5.09 7.90 8.57
CA ALA A 62 -4.91 6.46 8.69
C ALA A 62 -4.32 5.87 7.40
N CYS A 63 -3.35 4.98 7.53
CA CYS A 63 -2.72 4.28 6.41
C CYS A 63 -2.43 2.84 6.83
N PHE A 64 -2.66 1.89 5.93
CA PHE A 64 -2.30 0.50 6.15
C PHE A 64 -0.78 0.38 6.35
N ARG A 65 -0.36 -0.46 7.29
CA ARG A 65 1.05 -0.76 7.58
C ARG A 65 1.35 -2.17 7.10
N ALA A 66 1.89 -2.27 5.89
CA ALA A 66 2.25 -3.54 5.29
C ALA A 66 3.63 -4.02 5.75
N ASP A 67 3.78 -5.34 5.84
CA ASP A 67 5.08 -6.01 5.91
C ASP A 67 5.71 -6.10 4.51
N LEU A 68 4.88 -6.24 3.47
CA LEU A 68 5.26 -6.27 2.05
C LEU A 68 4.22 -5.54 1.20
N THR A 69 4.68 -4.76 0.24
CA THR A 69 3.87 -4.18 -0.84
C THR A 69 4.30 -4.76 -2.18
N VAL A 70 3.34 -5.26 -2.95
CA VAL A 70 3.54 -5.71 -4.34
C VAL A 70 3.05 -4.60 -5.26
N ALA A 71 3.96 -3.77 -5.76
CA ALA A 71 3.64 -2.76 -6.75
C ALA A 71 3.47 -3.38 -8.13
N PHE A 72 2.47 -2.93 -8.90
CA PHE A 72 2.32 -3.35 -10.29
C PHE A 72 3.07 -2.42 -11.24
N ALA A 73 3.68 -3.00 -12.27
CA ALA A 73 4.37 -2.35 -13.40
C ALA A 73 5.65 -1.56 -13.08
N ALA A 74 5.63 -0.71 -12.05
CA ALA A 74 6.74 0.14 -11.66
C ALA A 74 6.68 0.51 -10.18
N GLN A 75 7.81 1.00 -9.64
CA GLN A 75 7.82 1.66 -8.34
C GLN A 75 7.02 2.96 -8.40
N LYS A 76 6.29 3.25 -7.32
CA LYS A 76 5.56 4.52 -7.16
C LYS A 76 6.55 5.58 -6.66
N LEU A 77 6.40 6.83 -7.11
CA LEU A 77 7.30 7.92 -6.72
C LEU A 77 7.40 8.05 -5.20
N GLY A 78 6.26 7.96 -4.52
CA GLY A 78 6.18 8.05 -3.07
C GLY A 78 6.96 6.98 -2.32
N PHE A 79 7.29 5.84 -2.93
CA PHE A 79 8.09 4.80 -2.28
C PHE A 79 9.53 5.23 -2.02
N GLY A 80 10.03 6.24 -2.74
CA GLY A 80 11.35 6.84 -2.50
C GLY A 80 11.39 7.79 -1.31
N HIS A 81 10.24 8.14 -0.72
CA HIS A 81 10.20 9.01 0.45
C HIS A 81 10.88 8.32 1.65
N PRO A 82 11.76 9.00 2.43
CA PRO A 82 12.52 8.39 3.53
C PRO A 82 11.66 7.60 4.53
N ASP A 83 10.46 8.10 4.78
CA ASP A 83 9.52 7.49 5.71
C ASP A 83 8.56 6.46 5.11
N ALA A 84 8.52 6.28 3.78
CA ALA A 84 7.52 5.43 3.13
C ALA A 84 7.61 3.96 3.56
N ARG A 85 8.80 3.51 3.96
CA ARG A 85 9.04 2.14 4.42
C ARG A 85 8.20 1.75 5.64
N ARG A 86 7.81 2.71 6.48
CA ARG A 86 6.94 2.44 7.65
C ARG A 86 5.52 2.02 7.27
N TRP A 87 5.11 2.32 6.04
CA TRP A 87 3.80 1.99 5.48
C TRP A 87 3.88 0.82 4.50
N THR A 88 4.92 0.82 3.66
CA THR A 88 5.07 -0.13 2.55
C THR A 88 5.71 -1.44 2.96
N GLY A 89 6.52 -1.46 4.03
CA GLY A 89 7.35 -2.59 4.38
C GLY A 89 8.43 -2.83 3.32
N ALA A 90 8.66 -4.10 2.96
CA ALA A 90 9.42 -4.42 1.76
C ALA A 90 8.60 -4.06 0.50
N VAL A 91 9.26 -3.74 -0.62
CA VAL A 91 8.58 -3.48 -1.89
C VAL A 91 9.12 -4.40 -2.97
N VAL A 92 8.21 -5.08 -3.66
CA VAL A 92 8.50 -5.86 -4.87
C VAL A 92 7.68 -5.28 -6.02
N VAL A 93 8.28 -5.14 -7.20
CA VAL A 93 7.56 -4.76 -8.42
C VAL A 93 7.22 -6.01 -9.20
N ALA A 94 5.93 -6.30 -9.34
CA ALA A 94 5.44 -7.37 -10.18
C ALA A 94 5.33 -6.89 -11.64
N ASP A 95 5.93 -7.66 -12.54
CA ASP A 95 5.69 -7.54 -13.97
C ASP A 95 4.27 -8.02 -14.28
N ILE A 96 3.50 -7.16 -14.92
CA ILE A 96 2.11 -7.42 -15.33
C ILE A 96 1.93 -7.32 -16.86
N GLY A 97 3.04 -7.40 -17.62
CA GLY A 97 3.03 -7.36 -19.08
C GLY A 97 3.05 -5.95 -19.68
N VAL A 98 3.39 -4.93 -18.89
CA VAL A 98 3.53 -3.55 -19.38
C VAL A 98 4.85 -3.43 -20.14
N PRO A 99 4.87 -2.91 -21.39
CA PRO A 99 6.12 -2.84 -22.14
C PRO A 99 7.15 -1.95 -21.44
N THR A 100 8.38 -2.45 -21.30
CA THR A 100 9.45 -1.84 -20.49
C THR A 100 9.78 -0.38 -20.84
N ARG A 101 9.51 0.05 -22.08
CA ARG A 101 9.68 1.45 -22.52
C ARG A 101 8.80 2.43 -21.73
N TRP A 102 7.67 1.98 -21.18
CA TRP A 102 6.75 2.80 -20.40
C TRP A 102 7.10 2.86 -18.90
N THR A 103 7.91 1.92 -18.42
CA THR A 103 8.27 1.79 -17.00
C THR A 103 9.75 2.12 -16.73
N SER A 104 10.54 2.36 -17.78
CA SER A 104 11.93 2.79 -17.65
C SER A 104 12.00 4.23 -17.09
N PRO A 105 12.88 4.51 -16.11
CA PRO A 105 13.04 5.85 -15.52
C PRO A 105 13.38 6.95 -16.55
N SER A 106 13.89 6.55 -17.71
CA SER A 106 14.28 7.43 -18.81
C SER A 106 13.11 7.89 -19.68
N GLY A 107 11.85 7.54 -19.36
CA GLY A 107 10.58 7.66 -20.12
C GLY A 107 10.38 8.89 -21.01
N ARG A 108 11.27 9.12 -21.97
CA ARG A 108 11.01 9.91 -23.16
C ARG A 108 10.49 8.94 -24.21
N PRO A 109 9.45 9.34 -24.97
CA PRO A 109 9.21 8.70 -26.26
C PRO A 109 10.47 8.74 -27.13
#